data_AF-A0A6C0KXT1-F1
#
_entry.id   AF-A0A6C0KXT1-F1
#
_cell.length_a   1.000
_cell.length_b   1.000
_cell.length_c   1.000
_cell.angle_alpha   90.00
_cell.angle_beta   90.00
_cell.angle_gamma   90.00
#
_symmetry.space_group_name_H-M   'P 1'
#
loop_
_entity.id
_entity.type
_entity.pdbx_description
1 polymer ?
#
loop_
_entity_poly.entity_id
_entity_poly.type
_entity_poly.pdbx_seq_one_letter_code
_entity_poly.pdbx_strand_id
1 'polypeptide(L)'
;MILLIGFPKSGTLSFYHLFKKLGYKTIHWCKGGGLGNNHLFIGRTIQKNKQKGLPLLNSLTKPDAITQMDVCISKTKCYWPQLVDYKQLYYENEDAIFILNKRDPHKILASFKRKGLHNRLYKFNPELIDDKTDEGFINFVKKHYKDVEDFFETQENAKFISYDIENDDIQKLSKYINIKNIDTFPRHNVSKNK
;
A
#
# COMPACT_ATOMS: atom_id res chain seq x y z
N MET A 1 -15.21 -2.02 1.78
CA MET A 1 -13.91 -1.43 2.19
C MET A 1 -12.97 -1.39 0.98
N ILE A 2 -11.98 -0.49 0.94
CA ILE A 2 -10.97 -0.37 -0.12
C ILE A 2 -9.57 -0.57 0.48
N LEU A 3 -8.76 -1.45 -0.09
CA LEU A 3 -7.42 -1.77 0.39
C LEU A 3 -6.39 -1.52 -0.72
N LEU A 4 -5.44 -0.61 -0.47
CA LEU A 4 -4.27 -0.48 -1.33
C LEU A 4 -3.21 -1.49 -0.93
N ILE A 5 -2.77 -2.28 -1.90
CA ILE A 5 -1.82 -3.37 -1.69
C ILE A 5 -0.48 -3.17 -2.41
N GLY A 6 -0.25 -2.01 -3.04
CA GLY A 6 1.03 -1.69 -3.68
C GLY A 6 2.06 -1.06 -2.74
N PHE A 7 3.22 -0.74 -3.31
CA PHE A 7 4.33 -0.13 -2.57
C PHE A 7 4.01 1.31 -2.09
N PRO A 8 4.60 1.76 -0.96
CA PRO A 8 4.65 3.19 -0.69
C PRO A 8 5.43 3.90 -1.81
N LYS A 9 5.27 5.22 -1.94
CA LYS A 9 5.84 6.01 -3.06
C LYS A 9 5.25 5.69 -4.44
N SER A 10 4.21 4.87 -4.48
CA SER A 10 3.34 4.64 -5.65
C SER A 10 1.96 5.28 -5.45
N GLY A 11 1.92 6.56 -5.04
CA GLY A 11 0.66 7.34 -5.00
C GLY A 11 -0.26 7.10 -3.80
N THR A 12 0.21 6.41 -2.75
CA THR A 12 -0.59 6.12 -1.55
C THR A 12 -1.25 7.35 -0.90
N LEU A 13 -0.55 8.48 -0.84
CA LEU A 13 -1.10 9.74 -0.33
C LEU A 13 -2.08 10.40 -1.32
N SER A 14 -1.87 10.25 -2.62
CA SER A 14 -2.83 10.70 -3.63
C SER A 14 -4.17 9.98 -3.49
N PHE A 15 -4.13 8.65 -3.35
CA PHE A 15 -5.33 7.85 -3.05
C PHE A 15 -5.98 8.25 -1.71
N TYR A 16 -5.18 8.56 -0.68
CA TYR A 16 -5.72 9.08 0.58
C TYR A 16 -6.58 10.34 0.35
N HIS A 17 -6.05 11.33 -0.37
CA HIS A 17 -6.79 12.56 -0.65
C HIS A 17 -7.98 12.33 -1.58
N LEU A 18 -7.85 11.45 -2.57
CA LEU A 18 -8.97 11.07 -3.44
C LEU A 18 -10.13 10.51 -2.61
N PHE A 19 -9.87 9.50 -1.79
CA PHE A 19 -10.93 8.85 -1.01
C PHE A 19 -11.53 9.79 0.05
N LYS A 20 -10.70 10.63 0.67
CA LYS A 20 -11.20 11.70 1.54
C LYS A 20 -12.12 12.67 0.79
N LYS A 21 -11.77 13.08 -0.43
CA LYS A 21 -12.61 13.95 -1.28
C LYS A 21 -13.93 13.28 -1.68
N LEU A 22 -13.92 11.95 -1.88
CA LEU A 22 -15.12 11.17 -2.16
C LEU A 22 -16.01 10.92 -0.92
N GLY A 23 -15.55 11.31 0.28
CA GLY A 23 -16.29 11.21 1.53
C GLY A 23 -15.99 9.94 2.35
N TYR A 24 -14.99 9.15 1.97
CA TYR A 24 -14.63 7.92 2.69
C TYR A 24 -13.88 8.21 4.01
N LYS A 25 -14.14 7.38 5.02
CA LYS A 25 -13.34 7.28 6.26
C LYS A 25 -12.03 6.55 5.96
N THR A 26 -11.04 7.30 5.51
CA THR A 26 -9.75 6.75 5.07
C THR A 26 -8.67 6.84 6.16
N ILE A 27 -7.87 5.77 6.30
CA ILE A 27 -6.65 5.74 7.12
C ILE A 27 -5.41 5.53 6.25
N HIS A 28 -4.27 6.07 6.68
CA HIS A 28 -3.03 6.09 5.91
C HIS A 28 -1.81 5.92 6.83
N TRP A 29 -1.13 4.76 6.78
CA TRP A 29 0.04 4.25 7.54
C TRP A 29 0.09 4.46 9.07
N CYS A 30 -0.29 5.63 9.57
CA CYS A 30 -0.29 6.06 10.96
C CYS A 30 -1.57 6.89 11.26
N LYS A 31 -2.26 6.57 12.36
CA LYS A 31 -3.34 7.39 12.92
C LYS A 31 -2.79 8.20 14.10
N GLY A 32 -3.01 9.52 14.10
CA GLY A 32 -2.64 10.42 15.21
C GLY A 32 -1.62 11.53 14.90
N GLY A 33 -1.23 11.75 13.64
CA GLY A 33 -0.49 12.94 13.19
C GLY A 33 0.96 13.06 13.70
N GLY A 34 1.92 12.36 13.07
CA GLY A 34 3.36 12.62 13.26
C GLY A 34 4.22 11.42 13.71
N LEU A 35 5.37 11.72 14.32
CA LEU A 35 6.34 10.78 14.92
C LEU A 35 6.47 11.04 16.44
N GLY A 36 5.51 10.57 17.22
CA GLY A 36 5.44 10.59 18.69
C GLY A 36 4.89 9.27 19.27
N ASN A 37 4.71 9.22 20.60
CA ASN A 37 4.46 7.96 21.33
C ASN A 37 3.01 7.44 21.30
N ASN A 38 2.04 8.23 20.85
CA ASN A 38 0.61 7.85 20.83
C ASN A 38 0.09 7.44 19.44
N HIS A 39 0.99 7.04 18.54
CA HIS A 39 0.62 6.67 17.17
C HIS A 39 0.23 5.21 17.01
N LEU A 40 -0.93 5.01 16.38
CA LEU A 40 -1.33 3.70 15.89
C LEU A 40 -0.75 3.50 14.49
N PHE A 41 0.31 2.70 14.38
CA PHE A 41 0.87 2.26 13.11
C PHE A 41 0.07 1.07 12.59
N ILE A 42 -0.44 1.17 11.37
CA ILE A 42 -1.32 0.15 10.77
C ILE A 42 -0.56 -1.18 10.64
N GLY A 43 0.65 -1.16 10.05
CA GLY A 43 1.46 -2.35 9.88
C GLY A 43 1.80 -3.05 11.19
N ARG A 44 2.12 -2.30 12.25
CA ARG A 44 2.40 -2.90 13.57
C ARG A 44 1.14 -3.50 14.20
N THR A 45 -0.01 -2.86 13.98
CA THR A 45 -1.31 -3.37 14.46
C THR A 45 -1.66 -4.69 13.77
N ILE A 46 -1.52 -4.74 12.44
CA ILE A 46 -1.73 -5.96 11.64
C ILE A 46 -0.77 -7.07 12.08
N GLN A 47 0.52 -6.76 12.25
CA GLN A 47 1.52 -7.72 12.72
C GLN A 47 1.14 -8.32 14.09
N LYS A 48 0.66 -7.49 15.03
CA LYS A 48 0.22 -7.96 16.35
C LYS A 48 -1.02 -8.84 16.25
N ASN A 49 -1.97 -8.53 15.37
CA ASN A 49 -3.15 -9.38 15.15
C ASN A 49 -2.73 -10.75 14.60
N LYS A 50 -1.86 -10.76 13.58
CA LYS A 50 -1.29 -12.00 13.01
C LYS A 50 -0.59 -12.86 14.05
N GLN A 51 0.25 -12.24 14.89
CA GLN A 51 0.95 -12.93 16.00
C GLN A 51 0.01 -13.56 17.04
N LYS A 52 -1.24 -13.07 17.12
CA LYS A 52 -2.28 -13.59 18.02
C LYS A 52 -3.27 -14.52 17.32
N GLY A 53 -3.08 -14.83 16.04
CA GLY A 53 -4.04 -15.61 15.25
C GLY A 53 -5.39 -14.92 15.04
N LEU A 54 -5.43 -13.59 15.13
CA LEU A 54 -6.63 -12.79 14.86
C LEU A 54 -6.66 -12.34 13.40
N PRO A 55 -7.84 -12.03 12.83
CA PRO A 55 -7.93 -11.38 11.53
C PRO A 55 -7.04 -10.13 11.47
N LEU A 56 -6.36 -9.93 10.35
CA LEU A 56 -5.33 -8.90 10.16
C LEU A 56 -5.85 -7.51 10.50
N LEU A 57 -7.08 -7.20 10.12
CA LEU A 57 -7.70 -5.88 10.33
C LEU A 57 -8.54 -5.79 11.62
N ASN A 58 -8.60 -6.84 12.46
CA ASN A 58 -9.50 -6.96 13.61
C ASN A 58 -9.48 -5.74 14.55
N SER A 59 -8.28 -5.19 14.80
CA SER A 59 -8.07 -4.08 15.75
C SER A 59 -8.16 -2.68 15.11
N LEU A 60 -8.56 -2.57 13.84
CA LEU A 60 -8.67 -1.28 13.15
C LEU A 60 -10.11 -0.77 13.19
N THR A 61 -10.29 0.53 13.46
CA THR A 61 -11.61 1.18 13.48
C THR A 61 -12.22 1.20 12.08
N LYS A 62 -13.03 0.18 11.75
CA LYS A 62 -13.81 -0.04 10.50
C LYS A 62 -13.68 1.09 9.46
N PRO A 63 -12.54 1.20 8.76
CA PRO A 63 -12.33 2.26 7.79
C PRO A 63 -13.03 1.88 6.49
N ASP A 64 -13.45 2.90 5.73
CA ASP A 64 -13.93 2.65 4.37
C ASP A 64 -12.76 2.35 3.43
N ALA A 65 -11.58 2.93 3.71
CA ALA A 65 -10.39 2.74 2.89
C ALA A 65 -9.07 2.76 3.71
N ILE A 66 -8.11 1.93 3.32
CA ILE A 66 -6.74 1.89 3.84
C ILE A 66 -5.76 2.10 2.68
N THR A 67 -5.05 3.23 2.67
CA THR A 67 -4.24 3.62 1.50
C THR A 67 -2.74 3.37 1.63
N GLN A 68 -2.28 2.99 2.83
CA GLN A 68 -0.92 2.53 3.08
C GLN A 68 -0.89 1.76 4.40
N MET A 69 -0.24 0.60 4.41
CA MET A 69 -0.20 -0.28 5.59
C MET A 69 1.21 -0.51 6.14
N ASP A 70 2.27 -0.21 5.37
CA ASP A 70 3.63 -0.43 5.85
C ASP A 70 4.01 0.47 7.03
N VAL A 71 4.92 -0.06 7.84
CA VAL A 71 5.73 0.71 8.78
C VAL A 71 7.16 0.21 8.67
N CYS A 72 8.13 1.12 8.59
CA CYS A 72 9.55 0.76 8.52
C CYS A 72 10.40 1.84 9.21
N ILE A 73 10.43 1.79 10.55
CA ILE A 73 11.06 2.84 11.38
C ILE A 73 12.17 2.25 12.27
N SER A 74 11.99 1.03 12.77
CA SER A 74 12.93 0.34 13.64
C SER A 74 12.71 -1.17 13.55
N LYS A 75 13.63 -1.98 14.07
CA LYS A 75 13.51 -3.46 14.09
C LYS A 75 12.18 -3.96 14.70
N THR A 76 11.63 -3.26 15.71
CA THR A 76 10.35 -3.64 16.35
C THR A 76 9.12 -2.96 15.75
N LYS A 77 9.33 -2.01 14.83
CA LYS A 77 8.30 -1.27 14.07
C LYS A 77 8.63 -1.37 12.59
N CYS A 78 8.66 -2.61 12.09
CA CYS A 78 8.91 -2.93 10.71
C CYS A 78 7.97 -4.06 10.24
N TYR A 79 7.02 -3.73 9.37
CA TYR A 79 6.10 -4.70 8.79
C TYR A 79 5.46 -4.15 7.51
N TRP A 80 5.29 -5.04 6.52
CA TRP A 80 4.83 -4.71 5.17
C TRP A 80 3.67 -5.62 4.76
N PRO A 81 2.53 -5.59 5.47
CA PRO A 81 1.45 -6.55 5.29
C PRO A 81 0.91 -6.55 3.86
N GLN A 82 0.94 -5.41 3.18
CA GLN A 82 0.52 -5.36 1.78
C GLN A 82 1.41 -6.19 0.84
N LEU A 83 2.67 -6.40 1.21
CA LEU A 83 3.62 -7.15 0.39
C LEU A 83 3.58 -8.65 0.71
N VAL A 84 3.45 -8.99 2.00
CA VAL A 84 3.60 -10.38 2.48
C VAL A 84 2.28 -11.07 2.83
N ASP A 85 1.20 -10.32 3.05
CA ASP A 85 -0.09 -10.85 3.54
C ASP A 85 -1.27 -10.53 2.62
N TYR A 86 -1.05 -10.03 1.39
CA TYR A 86 -2.16 -9.62 0.51
C TYR A 86 -3.18 -10.73 0.24
N LYS A 87 -2.75 -12.01 0.20
CA LYS A 87 -3.66 -13.16 0.07
C LYS A 87 -4.54 -13.34 1.30
N GLN A 88 -3.97 -13.26 2.50
CA GLN A 88 -4.73 -13.34 3.74
C GLN A 88 -5.67 -12.14 3.89
N LEU A 89 -5.21 -10.94 3.52
CA LEU A 89 -6.07 -9.75 3.47
C LEU A 89 -7.27 -9.97 2.55
N TYR A 90 -7.10 -10.63 1.40
CA TYR A 90 -8.19 -11.01 0.51
C TYR A 90 -9.16 -11.99 1.18
N TYR A 91 -8.70 -13.15 1.64
CA TYR A 91 -9.59 -14.17 2.20
C TYR A 91 -10.36 -13.71 3.45
N GLU A 92 -9.79 -12.79 4.23
CA GLU A 92 -10.48 -12.21 5.38
C GLU A 92 -11.44 -11.07 5.02
N ASN A 93 -11.40 -10.56 3.78
CA ASN A 93 -12.15 -9.38 3.32
C ASN A 93 -12.55 -9.50 1.84
N GLU A 94 -13.13 -10.63 1.42
CA GLU A 94 -13.42 -10.94 0.00
C GLU A 94 -14.38 -9.92 -0.66
N ASP A 95 -15.20 -9.22 0.14
CA ASP A 95 -16.13 -8.19 -0.34
C ASP A 95 -15.45 -6.84 -0.64
N ALA A 96 -14.20 -6.66 -0.19
CA ALA A 96 -13.43 -5.44 -0.34
C ALA A 96 -12.92 -5.22 -1.77
N ILE A 97 -12.64 -3.96 -2.09
CA ILE A 97 -12.00 -3.55 -3.34
C ILE A 97 -10.50 -3.51 -3.09
N PHE A 98 -9.73 -4.30 -3.84
CA PHE A 98 -8.28 -4.33 -3.79
C PHE A 98 -7.69 -3.52 -4.94
N ILE A 99 -6.79 -2.60 -4.61
CA ILE A 99 -6.09 -1.77 -5.60
C ILE A 99 -4.59 -2.03 -5.49
N LEU A 100 -4.01 -2.63 -6.53
CA LEU A 100 -2.57 -2.65 -6.70
C LEU A 100 -2.13 -1.33 -7.33
N ASN A 101 -1.72 -0.37 -6.49
CA ASN A 101 -1.19 0.90 -6.94
C ASN A 101 0.27 0.73 -7.42
N LYS A 102 0.48 0.83 -8.73
CA LYS A 102 1.76 0.66 -9.41
C LYS A 102 2.38 2.00 -9.78
N ARG A 103 3.69 1.94 -9.98
CA ARG A 103 4.54 3.00 -10.52
C ARG A 103 5.79 2.33 -11.07
N ASP A 104 6.44 2.97 -12.03
CA ASP A 104 7.77 2.57 -12.52
C ASP A 104 8.73 2.19 -11.36
N PRO A 105 9.29 0.96 -11.36
CA PRO A 105 10.19 0.48 -10.32
C PRO A 105 11.43 1.34 -10.09
N HIS A 106 12.02 1.93 -11.14
CA HIS A 106 13.20 2.78 -11.01
C HIS A 106 12.85 4.08 -10.25
N LYS A 107 11.69 4.68 -10.51
CA LYS A 107 11.18 5.85 -9.76
C LYS A 107 10.83 5.52 -8.31
N ILE A 108 10.37 4.31 -8.02
CA ILE A 108 10.15 3.83 -6.65
C ILE A 108 11.49 3.74 -5.92
N LEU A 109 12.48 3.06 -6.50
CA LEU A 109 13.83 2.93 -5.94
C LEU A 109 14.44 4.31 -5.64
N ALA A 110 14.41 5.23 -6.60
CA ALA A 110 14.90 6.60 -6.40
C ALA A 110 14.18 7.31 -5.23
N SER A 111 12.87 7.09 -5.09
CA SER A 111 12.08 7.65 -3.99
C SER A 111 12.38 6.99 -2.64
N PHE A 112 12.65 5.69 -2.62
CA PHE A 112 13.06 4.93 -1.44
C PHE A 112 14.42 5.39 -0.94
N LYS A 113 15.40 5.55 -1.83
CA LYS A 113 16.74 6.07 -1.50
C LYS A 113 16.66 7.48 -0.92
N ARG A 114 15.98 8.40 -1.61
CA ARG A 114 15.82 9.80 -1.18
C ARG A 114 15.15 9.95 0.20
N LYS A 115 14.27 9.01 0.59
CA LYS A 115 13.59 9.02 1.89
C LYS A 115 14.23 8.12 2.94
N GLY A 116 15.42 7.57 2.65
CA GLY A 116 16.12 6.62 3.52
C GLY A 116 15.32 5.36 3.82
N LEU A 117 14.30 5.04 3.02
CA LEU A 117 13.46 3.85 3.19
C LEU A 117 14.18 2.61 2.65
N HIS A 118 14.99 2.79 1.61
CA HIS A 118 15.85 1.75 1.04
C HIS A 118 16.78 1.14 2.12
N ASN A 119 17.55 1.98 2.82
CA ASN A 119 18.46 1.53 3.85
C ASN A 119 17.72 0.89 5.04
N ARG A 120 16.54 1.43 5.41
CA ARG A 120 15.73 0.89 6.50
C ARG A 120 15.12 -0.47 6.14
N LEU A 121 14.68 -0.65 4.90
CA LEU A 121 14.17 -1.93 4.40
C LEU A 121 15.22 -3.02 4.56
N TYR A 122 16.43 -2.83 4.03
CA TYR A 122 17.50 -3.83 4.17
C TYR A 122 17.99 -4.02 5.60
N LYS A 123 17.93 -2.97 6.44
CA LYS A 123 18.35 -3.06 7.84
C LYS A 123 17.35 -3.84 8.71
N PHE A 124 16.06 -3.68 8.46
CA PHE A 124 15.01 -4.18 9.36
C PHE A 124 14.17 -5.32 8.78
N ASN A 125 14.20 -5.53 7.46
CA ASN A 125 13.62 -6.66 6.76
C ASN A 125 14.59 -7.21 5.69
N PRO A 126 15.81 -7.62 6.06
CA PRO A 126 16.77 -8.17 5.10
C PRO A 126 16.26 -9.40 4.35
N GLU A 127 15.27 -10.11 4.90
CA GLU A 127 14.65 -11.32 4.35
C GLU A 127 13.67 -11.07 3.19
N LEU A 128 13.23 -9.82 2.97
CA LEU A 128 12.28 -9.53 1.89
C LEU A 128 12.94 -9.51 0.51
N ILE A 129 14.25 -9.28 0.46
CA ILE A 129 15.01 -9.12 -0.79
C ILE A 129 16.38 -9.75 -0.59
N ASP A 130 16.60 -10.89 -1.24
CA ASP A 130 17.86 -11.61 -1.20
C ASP A 130 18.97 -10.82 -1.92
N ASP A 131 18.67 -10.34 -3.13
CA ASP A 131 19.57 -9.49 -3.91
C ASP A 131 19.47 -8.02 -3.45
N LYS A 132 20.46 -7.59 -2.67
CA LYS A 132 20.51 -6.25 -2.07
C LYS A 132 21.09 -5.17 -3.00
N THR A 133 21.13 -5.43 -4.30
CA THR A 133 21.45 -4.44 -5.33
C THR A 133 20.23 -3.62 -5.74
N ASP A 134 20.47 -2.54 -6.47
CA ASP A 134 19.41 -1.74 -7.09
C ASP A 134 18.53 -2.58 -8.03
N GLU A 135 19.17 -3.46 -8.82
CA GLU A 135 18.46 -4.36 -9.73
C GLU A 135 17.66 -5.41 -8.98
N GLY A 136 18.20 -5.94 -7.88
CA GLY A 136 17.48 -6.80 -6.96
C GLY A 136 16.22 -6.14 -6.39
N PHE A 137 16.30 -4.86 -5.99
CA PHE A 137 15.13 -4.09 -5.58
C PHE A 137 14.10 -3.91 -6.71
N ILE A 138 14.57 -3.57 -7.93
CA ILE A 138 13.71 -3.39 -9.09
C ILE A 138 12.96 -4.69 -9.42
N ASN A 139 13.68 -5.81 -9.43
CA ASN A 139 13.12 -7.13 -9.69
C ASN A 139 12.16 -7.57 -8.59
N PHE A 140 12.46 -7.25 -7.31
CA PHE A 140 11.53 -7.47 -6.22
C PHE A 140 10.20 -6.73 -6.43
N VAL A 141 10.23 -5.46 -6.84
CA VAL A 141 9.02 -4.69 -7.12
C VAL A 141 8.24 -5.28 -8.30
N LYS A 142 8.92 -5.58 -9.41
CA LYS A 142 8.30 -6.19 -10.61
C LYS A 142 7.66 -7.54 -10.28
N LYS A 143 8.39 -8.39 -9.56
CA LYS A 143 7.91 -9.70 -9.13
C LYS A 143 6.68 -9.57 -8.25
N HIS A 144 6.70 -8.67 -7.27
CA HIS A 144 5.53 -8.46 -6.41
C HIS A 144 4.29 -8.02 -7.20
N TYR A 145 4.45 -7.10 -8.16
CA TYR A 145 3.32 -6.71 -9.03
C TYR A 145 2.75 -7.90 -9.78
N LYS A 146 3.62 -8.70 -10.42
CA LYS A 146 3.21 -9.91 -11.12
C LYS A 146 2.53 -10.92 -10.19
N ASP A 147 3.12 -11.22 -9.03
CA ASP A 147 2.58 -12.19 -8.09
C ASP A 147 1.17 -11.80 -7.60
N VAL A 148 0.92 -10.51 -7.38
CA VAL A 148 -0.39 -9.99 -6.98
C VAL A 148 -1.38 -10.10 -8.13
N GLU A 149 -0.99 -9.68 -9.34
CA GLU A 149 -1.84 -9.79 -10.53
C GLU A 149 -2.22 -11.25 -10.81
N ASP A 150 -1.23 -12.15 -10.88
CA ASP A 150 -1.43 -13.60 -11.06
C ASP A 150 -2.35 -14.18 -9.98
N PHE A 151 -2.21 -13.75 -8.73
CA PHE A 151 -3.11 -14.19 -7.66
C PHE A 151 -4.55 -13.76 -7.92
N PHE A 152 -4.80 -12.48 -8.19
CA PHE A 152 -6.15 -11.96 -8.37
C PHE A 152 -6.82 -12.43 -9.67
N GLU A 153 -6.05 -12.82 -10.70
CA GLU A 153 -6.58 -13.50 -11.89
C GLU A 153 -7.24 -14.84 -11.56
N THR A 154 -6.77 -15.54 -10.52
CA THR A 154 -7.37 -16.81 -10.05
C THR A 154 -8.58 -16.63 -9.14
N GLN A 155 -8.94 -15.39 -8.79
CA GLN A 155 -10.03 -15.09 -7.86
C GLN A 155 -11.22 -14.46 -8.60
N GLU A 156 -12.12 -15.29 -9.14
CA GLU A 156 -13.23 -14.85 -10.03
C GLU A 156 -14.10 -13.74 -9.44
N ASN A 157 -14.34 -13.76 -8.13
CA ASN A 157 -15.21 -12.81 -7.44
C ASN A 157 -14.46 -11.59 -6.87
N ALA A 158 -13.15 -11.51 -7.04
CA ALA A 158 -12.37 -10.44 -6.44
C ALA A 158 -12.63 -9.10 -7.14
N LYS A 159 -12.90 -8.06 -6.34
CA LYS A 159 -12.97 -6.68 -6.82
C LYS A 159 -11.57 -6.09 -6.92
N PHE A 160 -10.82 -6.48 -7.94
CA PHE A 160 -9.42 -6.08 -8.11
C PHE A 160 -9.23 -5.01 -9.20
N ILE A 161 -8.36 -4.03 -8.92
CA ILE A 161 -7.90 -3.02 -9.87
C ILE A 161 -6.37 -2.95 -9.81
N SER A 162 -5.71 -3.25 -10.92
CA SER A 162 -4.31 -2.89 -11.13
C SER A 162 -4.23 -1.46 -11.68
N TYR A 163 -3.63 -0.53 -10.94
CA TYR A 163 -3.66 0.90 -11.25
C TYR A 163 -2.25 1.52 -11.27
N ASP A 164 -1.75 1.85 -12.45
CA ASP A 164 -0.52 2.62 -12.66
C ASP A 164 -0.79 4.11 -12.52
N ILE A 165 -0.25 4.73 -11.46
CA ILE A 165 -0.51 6.14 -11.13
C ILE A 165 0.03 7.14 -12.16
N GLU A 166 0.90 6.71 -13.08
CA GLU A 166 1.52 7.58 -14.08
C GLU A 166 0.82 7.46 -15.44
N ASN A 167 0.18 6.32 -15.71
CA ASN A 167 -0.33 5.98 -17.04
C ASN A 167 -1.84 5.71 -17.08
N ASP A 168 -2.46 5.31 -15.97
CA ASP A 168 -3.90 5.03 -15.94
C ASP A 168 -4.74 6.29 -15.70
N ASP A 169 -5.87 6.36 -16.40
CA ASP A 169 -6.88 7.38 -16.18
C ASP A 169 -7.70 7.10 -14.91
N ILE A 170 -8.20 8.15 -14.25
CA ILE A 170 -9.05 8.03 -13.06
C ILE A 170 -10.33 7.22 -13.33
N GLN A 171 -10.84 7.22 -14.56
CA GLN A 171 -12.01 6.45 -14.97
C GLN A 171 -11.83 4.94 -14.76
N LYS A 172 -10.59 4.43 -14.71
CA LYS A 172 -10.34 3.03 -14.37
C LYS A 172 -10.87 2.65 -12.98
N LEU A 173 -10.93 3.60 -12.05
CA LEU A 173 -11.49 3.39 -10.71
C LEU A 173 -13.03 3.25 -10.72
N SER A 174 -13.70 3.79 -11.73
CA SER A 174 -15.17 3.72 -11.90
C SER A 174 -15.70 2.29 -12.00
N LYS A 175 -14.84 1.30 -12.25
CA LYS A 175 -15.19 -0.13 -12.23
C LYS A 175 -15.88 -0.54 -10.91
N TYR A 176 -15.41 -0.03 -9.78
CA TYR A 176 -15.95 -0.39 -8.46
C TYR A 176 -16.17 0.80 -7.51
N ILE A 177 -15.73 2.00 -7.90
CA ILE A 177 -15.75 3.18 -7.04
C ILE A 177 -16.52 4.29 -7.75
N ASN A 178 -17.56 4.81 -7.11
CA ASN A 178 -18.25 6.00 -7.63
C ASN A 178 -17.35 7.23 -7.44
N ILE A 179 -16.75 7.70 -8.53
CA ILE A 179 -15.81 8.83 -8.52
C ILE A 179 -16.49 10.21 -8.50
N LYS A 180 -17.83 10.31 -8.41
CA LYS A 180 -18.59 11.57 -8.18
C LYS A 180 -18.11 12.76 -9.03
N ASN A 181 -17.83 12.53 -10.32
CA ASN A 181 -17.34 13.53 -11.29
C ASN A 181 -15.95 14.12 -10.98
N ILE A 182 -15.05 13.33 -10.38
CA ILE A 182 -13.63 13.69 -10.30
C ILE A 182 -12.95 13.28 -11.60
N ASP A 183 -12.52 14.27 -12.39
CA ASP A 183 -11.94 14.03 -13.72
C ASP A 183 -10.42 13.87 -13.72
N THR A 184 -9.75 14.18 -12.60
CA THR A 184 -8.29 14.09 -12.49
C THR A 184 -7.86 13.39 -11.20
N PHE A 185 -6.93 12.45 -11.33
CA PHE A 185 -6.30 11.81 -10.17
C PHE A 185 -5.45 12.82 -9.39
N PRO A 186 -5.65 12.97 -8.06
CA PRO A 186 -4.89 13.91 -7.26
C PRO A 186 -3.38 13.64 -7.31
N ARG A 187 -2.55 14.68 -7.42
CA ARG A 187 -1.08 14.56 -7.39
C ARG A 187 -0.52 15.15 -6.09
N HIS A 188 -0.25 14.29 -5.11
CA HIS A 188 0.29 14.68 -3.80
C HIS A 188 1.65 14.04 -3.51
N ASN A 189 2.47 14.72 -2.71
CA ASN A 189 3.82 14.29 -2.32
C ASN A 189 4.75 14.01 -3.54
N VAL A 190 4.59 14.83 -4.58
CA VAL A 190 5.50 14.88 -5.72
C VAL A 190 6.81 15.55 -5.28
N SER A 191 7.96 14.99 -5.65
CA SER A 191 9.23 15.69 -5.46
C SER A 191 9.20 16.94 -6.32
N LYS A 192 9.37 18.13 -5.74
CA LYS A 192 9.67 19.32 -6.55
C LYS A 192 11.01 19.03 -7.24
N ASN A 193 11.04 19.09 -8.58
CA ASN A 193 12.31 19.06 -9.30
C ASN A 193 13.13 20.25 -8.79
N LYS A 194 14.35 19.98 -8.35
CA LYS A 194 15.41 21.00 -8.28
C LYS A 194 16.10 21.00 -9.63
#